data_AF-A0A7S2DY59-F1
#
_entry.id   AF-A0A7S2DY59-F1
#
_cell.length_a   1.000
_cell.length_b   1.000
_cell.length_c   1.000
_cell.angle_alpha   90.00
_cell.angle_beta   90.00
_cell.angle_gamma   90.00
#
_symmetry.space_group_name_H-M   'P 1'
#
loop_
_entity.id
_entity.type
_entity.pdbx_description
1 polymer ?
#
loop_
_entity_poly.entity_id
_entity_poly.type
_entity_poly.pdbx_seq_one_letter_code
_entity_poly.pdbx_strand_id
1 'polypeptide(L)'
;RMAALPPPPPDTFGPYLNDLESPGALLSAAASVARHIGSHREVILMATGPDMTSVEMTNNSLVSLARLGLRPHVLLLADSLETCEQRLFASPCFWSSRMLRAQPSDSLLNRQFWKGWRFPFYYIKKKYIADLVAGGFAVLQVDTDTVWDHDPFLMLREMRGSSIVAMKDTALANAGIVYARPGSREAHLVLQETAWRVQLMQNWPDVVPRIVRFAQKPPFYANSDDQTLLNDAIISAVVRNRTFLGSTARYEAKNRYNPGGPDWGSLPESKEERSQHRKLYHRMRHSSVRVPWEEGGEKLTRYSLFPISENDSIALAPRTLFAHLPYAPQSAITHLTAARGFNAKVQVLRRIGAWNPKGKQSGLPAERGYMPAATNVLKAGGGRGG
;
A
#
# COMPACT_ATOMS: atom_id res chain seq x y z
N ARG A 1 -22.83 -15.02 -28.40
CA ARG A 1 -21.56 -14.43 -28.89
C ARG A 1 -21.74 -12.92 -28.88
N MET A 2 -21.30 -12.23 -27.82
CA MET A 2 -21.32 -10.77 -27.79
C MET A 2 -20.09 -10.27 -28.56
N ALA A 3 -20.32 -9.45 -29.58
CA ALA A 3 -19.26 -8.83 -30.36
C ALA A 3 -18.47 -7.88 -29.45
N ALA A 4 -17.15 -8.05 -29.40
CA ALA A 4 -16.26 -7.10 -28.75
C ALA A 4 -16.33 -5.78 -29.52
N LEU A 5 -16.65 -4.70 -28.80
CA LEU A 5 -16.55 -3.35 -29.36
C LEU A 5 -15.08 -3.05 -29.68
N PRO A 6 -14.78 -2.45 -30.84
CA PRO A 6 -13.42 -2.07 -31.17
C PRO A 6 -12.88 -1.06 -30.15
N PRO A 7 -11.58 -1.10 -29.82
CA PRO A 7 -10.99 -0.09 -28.97
C PRO A 7 -11.14 1.29 -29.64
N PRO A 8 -11.45 2.35 -28.86
CA PRO A 8 -11.55 3.70 -29.40
C PRO A 8 -10.18 4.14 -29.95
N PRO A 9 -10.15 5.02 -30.96
CA PRO A 9 -8.91 5.51 -31.56
C PRO A 9 -8.07 6.32 -30.54
N PRO A 10 -6.73 6.39 -30.71
CA PRO A 10 -5.81 6.93 -29.70
C PRO A 10 -5.96 8.43 -29.38
N ASP A 11 -6.65 9.21 -30.22
CA ASP A 11 -6.49 10.68 -30.24
C ASP A 11 -7.79 11.51 -30.01
N THR A 12 -8.87 10.94 -29.48
CA THR A 12 -10.17 11.66 -29.37
C THR A 12 -10.58 12.17 -27.98
N PHE A 13 -9.69 12.21 -26.99
CA PHE A 13 -10.02 12.79 -25.68
C PHE A 13 -8.91 13.73 -25.21
N GLY A 14 -9.26 14.99 -24.93
CA GLY A 14 -8.31 15.99 -24.42
C GLY A 14 -7.88 15.73 -22.96
N PRO A 15 -7.42 16.76 -22.21
CA PRO A 15 -6.87 16.67 -20.82
C PRO A 15 -7.79 16.01 -19.75
N TYR A 16 -9.00 15.58 -20.13
CA TYR A 16 -9.89 14.70 -19.37
C TYR A 16 -9.50 13.22 -19.41
N LEU A 17 -8.53 12.81 -20.25
CA LEU A 17 -8.07 11.41 -20.41
C LEU A 17 -7.50 10.76 -19.15
N ASN A 18 -7.00 11.57 -18.22
CA ASN A 18 -6.25 11.09 -17.06
C ASN A 18 -7.08 11.08 -15.76
N ASP A 19 -8.37 11.45 -15.81
CA ASP A 19 -9.27 11.32 -14.65
C ASP A 19 -9.78 9.88 -14.50
N LEU A 20 -9.32 9.19 -13.47
CA LEU A 20 -9.69 7.79 -13.18
C LEU A 20 -11.16 7.62 -12.77
N GLU A 21 -11.89 8.71 -12.51
CA GLU A 21 -13.34 8.67 -12.25
C GLU A 21 -14.19 8.63 -13.53
N SER A 22 -13.59 8.89 -14.70
CA SER A 22 -14.30 8.76 -15.97
C SER A 22 -14.74 7.31 -16.20
N PRO A 23 -15.91 7.05 -16.84
CA PRO A 23 -16.41 5.69 -17.04
C PRO A 23 -15.37 4.77 -17.70
N GLY A 24 -15.01 3.69 -17.01
CA GLY A 24 -14.02 2.71 -17.47
C GLY A 24 -12.56 3.14 -17.40
N ALA A 25 -12.26 4.41 -17.09
CA ALA A 25 -10.90 4.96 -17.14
C ALA A 25 -9.93 4.25 -16.19
N LEU A 26 -10.35 3.94 -14.96
CA LEU A 26 -9.53 3.19 -14.00
C LEU A 26 -9.06 1.84 -14.55
N LEU A 27 -9.98 1.06 -15.14
CA LEU A 27 -9.67 -0.27 -15.67
C LEU A 27 -8.81 -0.18 -16.94
N SER A 28 -9.09 0.79 -17.82
CA SER A 28 -8.28 1.04 -19.01
C SER A 28 -6.86 1.49 -18.67
N ALA A 29 -6.70 2.39 -17.71
CA ALA A 29 -5.41 2.85 -17.21
C ALA A 29 -4.62 1.72 -16.55
N ALA A 30 -5.27 0.88 -15.74
CA ALA A 30 -4.62 -0.30 -15.18
C ALA A 30 -4.22 -1.32 -16.25
N ALA A 31 -5.06 -1.53 -17.26
CA ALA A 31 -4.76 -2.43 -18.37
C ALA A 31 -3.57 -1.96 -19.21
N SER A 32 -3.38 -0.65 -19.40
CA SER A 32 -2.27 -0.11 -20.18
C SER A 32 -0.91 -0.23 -19.49
N VAL A 33 -0.88 -0.31 -18.16
CA VAL A 33 0.35 -0.49 -17.38
C VAL A 33 0.54 -1.92 -16.88
N ALA A 34 -0.49 -2.77 -16.91
CA ALA A 34 -0.42 -4.10 -16.30
C ALA A 34 0.74 -4.95 -16.84
N ARG A 35 1.49 -5.57 -15.92
CA ARG A 35 2.40 -6.64 -16.26
C ARG A 35 1.62 -7.94 -16.41
N HIS A 36 1.74 -8.57 -17.57
CA HIS A 36 1.10 -9.85 -17.86
C HIS A 36 2.06 -11.00 -17.57
N ILE A 37 1.74 -11.84 -16.58
CA ILE A 37 2.50 -13.06 -16.28
C ILE A 37 1.53 -14.23 -16.10
N GLY A 38 1.47 -15.13 -17.08
CA GLY A 38 0.47 -16.19 -17.10
C GLY A 38 -0.94 -15.60 -17.10
N SER A 39 -1.76 -15.97 -16.12
CA SER A 39 -3.11 -15.41 -15.93
C SER A 39 -3.16 -14.14 -15.06
N HIS A 40 -2.02 -13.69 -14.52
CA HIS A 40 -1.98 -12.52 -13.65
C HIS A 40 -1.81 -11.22 -14.45
N ARG A 41 -2.52 -10.18 -13.99
CA ARG A 41 -2.40 -8.80 -14.46
C ARG A 41 -1.96 -7.95 -13.28
N GLU A 42 -0.65 -7.74 -13.16
CA GLU A 42 -0.04 -7.11 -12.00
C GLU A 42 0.12 -5.60 -12.21
N VAL A 43 -0.28 -4.79 -11.23
CA VAL A 43 -0.17 -3.33 -11.24
C VAL A 43 0.37 -2.85 -9.90
N ILE A 44 1.26 -1.85 -9.94
CA ILE A 44 1.71 -1.13 -8.75
C ILE A 44 0.91 0.18 -8.67
N LEU A 45 0.09 0.35 -7.63
CA LEU A 45 -0.68 1.56 -7.40
C LEU A 45 0.09 2.49 -6.44
N MET A 46 0.41 3.69 -6.91
CA MET A 46 1.12 4.71 -6.14
C MET A 46 0.31 6.01 -6.13
N ALA A 47 0.42 6.80 -5.05
CA ALA A 47 -0.21 8.11 -5.00
C ALA A 47 0.71 9.19 -4.41
N THR A 48 0.78 10.35 -5.06
CA THR A 48 1.63 11.47 -4.65
C THR A 48 0.86 12.78 -4.59
N GLY A 49 1.25 13.63 -3.63
CA GLY A 49 0.75 14.99 -3.55
C GLY A 49 1.63 16.03 -4.23
N PRO A 50 1.23 17.32 -4.10
CA PRO A 50 1.88 18.44 -4.77
C PRO A 50 3.12 18.95 -4.01
N ASP A 51 3.31 18.53 -2.76
CA ASP A 51 4.43 18.98 -1.93
C ASP A 51 5.76 18.41 -2.44
N MET A 52 6.82 19.24 -2.36
CA MET A 52 8.12 18.89 -2.95
C MET A 52 8.72 17.62 -2.34
N THR A 53 8.49 17.36 -1.06
CA THR A 53 8.98 16.15 -0.39
C THR A 53 8.29 14.90 -0.96
N SER A 54 6.97 14.96 -1.15
CA SER A 54 6.21 13.87 -1.80
C SER A 54 6.66 13.64 -3.24
N VAL A 55 6.87 14.70 -4.02
CA VAL A 55 7.36 14.62 -5.40
C VAL A 55 8.76 13.99 -5.44
N GLU A 56 9.69 14.46 -4.62
CA GLU A 56 11.05 13.92 -4.56
C GLU A 56 11.05 12.44 -4.17
N MET A 57 10.27 12.04 -3.16
CA MET A 57 10.16 10.64 -2.74
C MET A 57 9.58 9.78 -3.85
N THR A 58 8.49 10.22 -4.49
CA THR A 58 7.88 9.53 -5.64
C THR A 58 8.89 9.31 -6.76
N ASN A 59 9.64 10.34 -7.13
CA ASN A 59 10.65 10.25 -8.17
C ASN A 59 11.75 9.24 -7.82
N ASN A 60 12.19 9.18 -6.56
CA ASN A 60 13.16 8.18 -6.12
C ASN A 60 12.59 6.76 -6.13
N SER A 61 11.35 6.55 -5.68
CA SER A 61 10.69 5.24 -5.78
C SER A 61 10.58 4.78 -7.22
N LEU A 62 10.20 5.66 -8.15
CA LEU A 62 10.14 5.36 -9.58
C LEU A 62 11.51 4.99 -10.16
N VAL A 63 12.59 5.64 -9.73
CA VAL A 63 13.96 5.28 -10.12
C VAL A 63 14.32 3.88 -9.60
N SER A 64 14.01 3.57 -8.33
CA SER A 64 14.27 2.22 -7.80
C SER A 64 13.45 1.13 -8.51
N LEU A 65 12.18 1.40 -8.85
CA LEU A 65 11.36 0.49 -9.66
C LEU A 65 11.87 0.36 -11.09
N ALA A 66 12.41 1.43 -11.69
CA ALA A 66 12.99 1.37 -13.03
C ALA A 66 14.19 0.42 -13.10
N ARG A 67 15.03 0.39 -12.07
CA ARG A 67 16.17 -0.55 -11.97
C ARG A 67 15.75 -2.01 -11.97
N LEU A 68 14.52 -2.27 -11.52
CA LEU A 68 13.92 -3.60 -11.46
C LEU A 68 13.07 -3.92 -12.70
N GLY A 69 13.01 -3.02 -13.69
CA GLY A 69 12.12 -3.15 -14.85
C GLY A 69 10.64 -2.99 -14.52
N LEU A 70 10.29 -2.48 -13.33
CA LEU A 70 8.91 -2.40 -12.83
C LEU A 70 8.23 -1.05 -13.07
N ARG A 71 8.99 0.00 -13.45
CA ARG A 71 8.43 1.34 -13.69
C ARG A 71 7.28 1.38 -14.70
N PRO A 72 7.31 0.64 -15.83
CA PRO A 72 6.18 0.62 -16.77
C PRO A 72 4.88 0.08 -16.16
N HIS A 73 4.95 -0.57 -15.01
CA HIS A 73 3.83 -1.22 -14.33
C HIS A 73 3.22 -0.40 -13.20
N VAL A 74 3.60 0.88 -13.11
CA VAL A 74 3.13 1.80 -12.09
C VAL A 74 1.92 2.59 -12.60
N LEU A 75 0.78 2.41 -11.94
CA LEU A 75 -0.36 3.31 -12.01
C LEU A 75 -0.15 4.42 -10.98
N LEU A 76 0.40 5.55 -11.43
CA LEU A 76 0.68 6.70 -10.55
C LEU A 76 -0.48 7.69 -10.54
N LEU A 77 -1.04 7.91 -9.35
CA LEU A 77 -2.05 8.91 -9.08
C LEU A 77 -1.41 10.18 -8.48
N ALA A 78 -1.60 11.34 -9.10
CA ALA A 78 -1.25 12.64 -8.54
C ALA A 78 -2.49 13.41 -8.07
N ASP A 79 -2.31 14.41 -7.22
CA ASP A 79 -3.40 15.28 -6.73
C ASP A 79 -4.06 16.08 -7.84
N SER A 80 -3.30 16.42 -8.89
CA SER A 80 -3.70 17.31 -9.97
C SER A 80 -2.91 17.02 -11.25
N LEU A 81 -3.44 17.51 -12.37
CA LEU A 81 -2.76 17.47 -13.66
C LEU A 81 -1.43 18.25 -13.63
N GLU A 82 -1.38 19.37 -12.90
CA GLU A 82 -0.15 20.17 -12.74
C GLU A 82 0.98 19.33 -12.12
N THR A 83 0.68 18.58 -11.05
CA THR A 83 1.68 17.70 -10.43
C THR A 83 2.14 16.61 -11.41
N CYS A 84 1.23 16.03 -12.20
CA CYS A 84 1.57 15.05 -13.24
C CYS A 84 2.49 15.62 -14.32
N GLU A 85 2.13 16.76 -14.91
CA GLU A 85 2.82 17.29 -16.09
C GLU A 85 4.10 18.06 -15.75
N GLN A 86 4.13 18.75 -14.60
CA GLN A 86 5.18 19.73 -14.31
C GLN A 86 6.17 19.27 -13.24
N ARG A 87 5.81 18.28 -12.42
CA ARG A 87 6.60 17.92 -11.21
C ARG A 87 7.06 16.46 -11.19
N LEU A 88 6.34 15.57 -11.87
CA LEU A 88 6.67 14.15 -11.89
C LEU A 88 7.41 13.77 -13.16
N PHE A 89 8.39 12.89 -13.02
CA PHE A 89 9.10 12.33 -14.17
C PHE A 89 8.39 11.10 -14.76
N ALA A 90 7.14 10.83 -14.39
CA ALA A 90 6.40 9.64 -14.81
C ALA A 90 5.37 9.95 -15.89
N SER A 91 5.42 9.15 -16.96
CA SER A 91 4.33 8.98 -17.90
C SER A 91 4.11 7.47 -18.08
N PRO A 92 2.86 6.97 -18.03
CA PRO A 92 1.63 7.74 -17.80
C PRO A 92 1.44 8.16 -16.33
N CYS A 93 0.75 9.29 -16.11
CA CYS A 93 0.36 9.81 -14.79
C CYS A 93 -1.13 10.18 -14.81
N PHE A 94 -1.83 9.85 -13.74
CA PHE A 94 -3.28 9.96 -13.64
C PHE A 94 -3.69 10.82 -12.45
N TRP A 95 -4.93 11.29 -12.45
CA TRP A 95 -5.53 12.02 -11.34
C TRP A 95 -6.96 11.54 -11.11
N SER A 96 -7.62 12.04 -10.08
CA SER A 96 -9.00 11.68 -9.77
C SER A 96 -9.81 12.90 -9.37
N SER A 97 -10.86 13.22 -10.12
CA SER A 97 -11.74 14.34 -9.78
C SER A 97 -12.48 14.13 -8.45
N ARG A 98 -12.51 12.91 -7.93
CA ARG A 98 -13.04 12.61 -6.60
C ARG A 98 -12.24 13.27 -5.47
N MET A 99 -10.94 13.52 -5.67
CA MET A 99 -10.12 14.27 -4.69
C MET A 99 -10.58 15.71 -4.54
N LEU A 100 -11.19 16.28 -5.58
CA LEU A 100 -11.66 17.67 -5.60
C LEU A 100 -13.05 17.82 -4.99
N ARG A 101 -13.91 16.80 -5.13
CA ARG A 101 -15.34 16.89 -4.79
C ARG A 101 -15.65 16.70 -3.30
N ALA A 102 -14.76 16.07 -2.54
CA ALA A 102 -15.08 15.62 -1.19
C ALA A 102 -13.97 16.01 -0.21
N GLN A 103 -14.03 17.26 0.26
CA GLN A 103 -13.08 17.75 1.25
C GLN A 103 -13.19 16.95 2.55
N PRO A 104 -12.07 16.61 3.21
CA PRO A 104 -12.10 16.01 4.53
C PRO A 104 -12.84 16.92 5.50
N SER A 105 -13.67 16.34 6.36
CA SER A 105 -14.28 17.04 7.47
C SER A 105 -13.19 17.66 8.35
N ASP A 106 -13.50 18.78 8.99
CA ASP A 106 -12.59 19.37 9.96
C ASP A 106 -12.40 18.42 11.14
N SER A 107 -11.14 18.15 11.49
CA SER A 107 -10.80 17.28 12.62
C SER A 107 -9.47 17.65 13.23
N LEU A 108 -9.19 17.14 14.44
CA LEU A 108 -7.92 17.32 15.10
C LEU A 108 -6.76 16.83 14.21
N LEU A 109 -6.93 15.68 13.55
CA LEU A 109 -5.91 15.14 12.66
C LEU A 109 -5.69 16.04 11.44
N ASN A 110 -6.78 16.56 10.83
CA ASN A 110 -6.66 17.47 9.69
C ASN A 110 -5.94 18.78 10.04
N ARG A 111 -6.28 19.38 11.19
CA ARG A 111 -5.64 20.59 11.69
C ARG A 111 -4.16 20.38 12.05
N GLN A 112 -3.82 19.25 12.66
CA GLN A 112 -2.47 19.02 13.19
C GLN A 112 -1.46 18.49 12.16
N PHE A 113 -1.88 17.64 11.23
CA PHE A 113 -0.93 16.82 10.48
C PHE A 113 -1.02 16.91 8.96
N TRP A 114 -2.17 17.29 8.40
CA TRP A 114 -2.47 16.87 7.02
C TRP A 114 -2.88 17.98 6.05
N LYS A 115 -3.05 19.23 6.53
CA LYS A 115 -3.28 20.44 5.71
C LYS A 115 -4.28 20.21 4.57
N GLY A 116 -5.37 19.47 4.83
CA GLY A 116 -6.46 19.21 3.88
C GLY A 116 -6.20 18.20 2.76
N TRP A 117 -4.99 18.10 2.20
CA TRP A 117 -4.80 17.41 0.91
C TRP A 117 -4.42 15.92 1.00
N ARG A 118 -3.89 15.43 2.14
CA ARG A 118 -3.40 14.03 2.23
C ARG A 118 -4.51 12.99 2.37
N PHE A 119 -5.60 13.32 3.06
CA PHE A 119 -6.71 12.40 3.32
C PHE A 119 -7.47 11.93 2.07
N PRO A 120 -7.71 12.77 1.04
CA PRO A 120 -8.25 12.30 -0.24
C PRO A 120 -7.52 11.07 -0.81
N PHE A 121 -6.19 10.99 -0.64
CA PHE A 121 -5.42 9.83 -1.07
C PHE A 121 -5.68 8.57 -0.25
N TYR A 122 -6.00 8.69 1.04
CA TYR A 122 -6.32 7.54 1.88
C TYR A 122 -7.54 6.81 1.32
N TYR A 123 -8.61 7.55 1.03
CA TYR A 123 -9.81 6.94 0.47
C TYR A 123 -9.54 6.37 -0.92
N ILE A 124 -8.94 7.14 -1.82
CA ILE A 124 -8.80 6.73 -3.22
C ILE A 124 -7.87 5.52 -3.37
N LYS A 125 -6.74 5.47 -2.65
CA LYS A 125 -5.86 4.30 -2.65
C LYS A 125 -6.64 3.02 -2.30
N LYS A 126 -7.48 3.08 -1.25
CA LYS A 126 -8.29 1.94 -0.78
C LYS A 126 -9.46 1.63 -1.69
N LYS A 127 -10.07 2.63 -2.31
CA LYS A 127 -11.15 2.43 -3.29
C LYS A 127 -10.61 1.75 -4.54
N TYR A 128 -9.52 2.26 -5.12
CA TYR A 128 -9.00 1.76 -6.40
C TYR A 128 -8.38 0.38 -6.26
N ILE A 129 -7.74 0.02 -5.15
CA ILE A 129 -7.34 -1.38 -4.93
C ILE A 129 -8.57 -2.31 -4.94
N ALA A 130 -9.68 -1.93 -4.32
CA ALA A 130 -10.90 -2.74 -4.31
C ALA A 130 -11.51 -2.89 -5.71
N ASP A 131 -11.64 -1.78 -6.45
CA ASP A 131 -12.22 -1.76 -7.79
C ASP A 131 -11.36 -2.53 -8.81
N LEU A 132 -10.04 -2.35 -8.77
CA LEU A 132 -9.10 -3.02 -9.66
C LEU A 132 -9.04 -4.52 -9.39
N VAL A 133 -9.06 -4.94 -8.13
CA VAL A 133 -9.11 -6.37 -7.77
C VAL A 133 -10.42 -6.99 -8.26
N ALA A 134 -11.55 -6.30 -8.08
CA ALA A 134 -12.83 -6.74 -8.65
C ALA A 134 -12.81 -6.78 -10.20
N GLY A 135 -12.04 -5.88 -10.83
CA GLY A 135 -11.76 -5.88 -12.26
C GLY A 135 -10.78 -6.97 -12.73
N GLY A 136 -10.29 -7.80 -11.81
CA GLY A 136 -9.42 -8.94 -12.09
C GLY A 136 -7.92 -8.63 -12.17
N PHE A 137 -7.46 -7.56 -11.52
CA PHE A 137 -6.05 -7.20 -11.40
C PHE A 137 -5.47 -7.65 -10.05
N ALA A 138 -4.19 -8.02 -10.05
CA ALA A 138 -3.39 -8.14 -8.85
C ALA A 138 -2.69 -6.79 -8.60
N VAL A 139 -2.97 -6.16 -7.47
CA VAL A 139 -2.59 -4.78 -7.20
C VAL A 139 -1.68 -4.73 -5.99
N LEU A 140 -0.50 -4.13 -6.15
CA LEU A 140 0.40 -3.75 -5.08
C LEU A 140 0.23 -2.25 -4.81
N GLN A 141 -0.56 -1.88 -3.80
CA GLN A 141 -0.64 -0.50 -3.32
C GLN A 141 0.59 -0.20 -2.45
N VAL A 142 1.32 0.86 -2.80
CA VAL A 142 2.55 1.26 -2.09
C VAL A 142 2.62 2.77 -1.88
N ASP A 143 3.06 3.18 -0.70
CA ASP A 143 3.40 4.56 -0.41
C ASP A 143 4.67 4.96 -1.19
N THR A 144 4.71 6.22 -1.62
CA THR A 144 5.76 6.78 -2.50
C THR A 144 7.10 6.97 -1.82
N ASP A 145 7.21 6.58 -0.56
CA ASP A 145 8.39 6.75 0.26
C ASP A 145 9.11 5.41 0.53
N THR A 146 8.76 4.39 -0.29
CA THR A 146 9.31 3.03 -0.34
C THR A 146 10.48 2.93 -1.31
N VAL A 147 11.59 2.32 -0.88
CA VAL A 147 12.79 2.11 -1.72
C VAL A 147 12.93 0.63 -2.09
N TRP A 148 12.83 0.32 -3.37
CA TRP A 148 12.80 -1.05 -3.88
C TRP A 148 14.20 -1.60 -4.14
N ASP A 149 14.46 -2.84 -3.72
CA ASP A 149 15.73 -3.54 -3.95
C ASP A 149 15.56 -4.80 -4.82
N HIS A 150 14.38 -5.43 -4.75
CA HIS A 150 14.02 -6.56 -5.61
C HIS A 150 12.56 -6.49 -6.07
N ASP A 151 12.19 -7.35 -7.03
CA ASP A 151 10.82 -7.51 -7.49
C ASP A 151 9.95 -8.20 -6.41
N PRO A 152 8.99 -7.48 -5.78
CA PRO A 152 8.16 -8.05 -4.72
C PRO A 152 7.16 -9.08 -5.25
N PHE A 153 6.77 -9.03 -6.53
CA PHE A 153 5.75 -9.92 -7.08
C PHE A 153 6.20 -11.38 -7.09
N LEU A 154 7.51 -11.65 -7.10
CA LEU A 154 8.04 -13.00 -6.96
C LEU A 154 7.55 -13.66 -5.67
N MET A 155 7.61 -12.97 -4.54
CA MET A 155 7.18 -13.51 -3.25
C MET A 155 5.67 -13.43 -3.06
N LEU A 156 5.05 -12.34 -3.48
CA LEU A 156 3.61 -12.14 -3.34
C LEU A 156 2.80 -13.21 -4.09
N ARG A 157 3.29 -13.68 -5.25
CA ARG A 157 2.68 -14.79 -6.01
C ARG A 157 2.74 -16.13 -5.30
N GLU A 158 3.85 -16.44 -4.63
CA GLU A 158 4.03 -17.71 -3.90
C GLU A 158 3.12 -17.84 -2.67
N MET A 159 2.62 -16.72 -2.14
CA MET A 159 1.70 -16.70 -0.99
C MET A 159 0.25 -17.08 -1.34
N ARG A 160 0.04 -18.16 -2.10
CA ARG A 160 -1.23 -18.53 -2.76
C ARG A 160 -2.44 -18.71 -1.83
N GLY A 161 -2.22 -19.00 -0.55
CA GLY A 161 -3.29 -19.14 0.45
C GLY A 161 -3.87 -17.81 0.95
N SER A 162 -3.59 -16.69 0.29
CA SER A 162 -4.05 -15.36 0.71
C SER A 162 -4.31 -14.44 -0.47
N SER A 163 -5.50 -13.88 -0.53
CA SER A 163 -5.87 -12.88 -1.53
C SER A 163 -5.47 -11.47 -1.13
N ILE A 164 -5.22 -11.22 0.16
CA ILE A 164 -4.68 -9.96 0.68
C ILE A 164 -3.39 -10.27 1.44
N VAL A 165 -2.31 -9.57 1.11
CA VAL A 165 -1.02 -9.64 1.78
C VAL A 165 -0.63 -8.21 2.18
N ALA A 166 -0.59 -7.93 3.48
CA ALA A 166 -0.18 -6.64 4.00
C ALA A 166 1.15 -6.75 4.73
N MET A 167 1.93 -5.67 4.71
CA MET A 167 3.15 -5.59 5.53
C MET A 167 2.77 -5.57 7.01
N LYS A 168 3.41 -6.41 7.82
CA LYS A 168 3.21 -6.44 9.26
C LYS A 168 3.71 -5.13 9.88
N ASP A 169 2.91 -4.59 10.81
CA ASP A 169 3.27 -3.44 11.64
C ASP A 169 3.01 -3.75 13.12
N THR A 170 3.46 -2.85 14.00
CA THR A 170 3.32 -2.87 15.45
C THR A 170 1.88 -3.06 15.91
N ALA A 171 0.91 -2.45 15.21
CA ALA A 171 -0.51 -2.61 15.51
C ALA A 171 -1.07 -3.93 14.95
N LEU A 172 -0.97 -4.13 13.64
CA LEU A 172 -1.31 -5.37 12.94
C LEU A 172 -0.76 -5.35 11.51
N ALA A 173 -1.40 -4.60 10.62
CA ALA A 173 -0.98 -4.34 9.24
C ALA A 173 -0.55 -2.88 9.06
N ASN A 174 0.33 -2.65 8.10
CA ASN A 174 0.70 -1.35 7.58
C ASN A 174 -0.18 -1.02 6.37
N ALA A 175 -0.81 0.15 6.33
CA ALA A 175 -1.66 0.54 5.20
C ALA A 175 -0.89 1.08 4.00
N GLY A 176 0.39 1.38 4.16
CA GLY A 176 1.27 1.90 3.12
C GLY A 176 1.75 0.83 2.15
N ILE A 177 1.73 -0.46 2.51
CA ILE A 177 2.09 -1.56 1.59
C ILE A 177 1.07 -2.70 1.71
N VAL A 178 0.23 -2.83 0.69
CA VAL A 178 -0.81 -3.86 0.60
C VAL A 178 -0.85 -4.43 -0.81
N TYR A 179 -0.62 -5.73 -0.92
CA TYR A 179 -0.88 -6.49 -2.13
C TYR A 179 -2.25 -7.17 -2.03
N ALA A 180 -3.05 -7.08 -3.08
CA ALA A 180 -4.31 -7.78 -3.18
C ALA A 180 -4.48 -8.37 -4.58
N ARG A 181 -5.19 -9.50 -4.67
CA ARG A 181 -5.48 -10.20 -5.93
C ARG A 181 -6.91 -10.70 -5.94
N PRO A 182 -7.46 -11.06 -7.11
CA PRO A 182 -8.77 -11.69 -7.19
C PRO A 182 -8.80 -12.93 -6.30
N GLY A 183 -9.82 -12.99 -5.44
CA GLY A 183 -9.88 -13.89 -4.30
C GLY A 183 -11.30 -14.22 -3.88
N SER A 184 -11.48 -14.66 -2.65
CA SER A 184 -12.81 -14.94 -2.11
C SER A 184 -13.68 -13.68 -2.01
N ARG A 185 -14.98 -13.87 -1.86
CA ARG A 185 -15.93 -12.76 -1.61
C ARG A 185 -15.55 -11.98 -0.36
N GLU A 186 -15.12 -12.67 0.69
CA GLU A 186 -14.70 -12.08 1.97
C GLU A 186 -13.48 -11.18 1.81
N ALA A 187 -12.51 -11.55 0.96
CA ALA A 187 -11.36 -10.70 0.67
C ALA A 187 -11.80 -9.38 0.02
N HIS A 188 -12.68 -9.45 -0.98
CA HIS A 188 -13.23 -8.25 -1.64
C HIS A 188 -14.01 -7.38 -0.65
N LEU A 189 -14.80 -8.00 0.24
CA LEU A 189 -15.53 -7.28 1.28
C LEU A 189 -14.59 -6.54 2.24
N VAL A 190 -13.43 -7.11 2.59
CA VAL A 190 -12.43 -6.42 3.43
C VAL A 190 -11.87 -5.17 2.74
N LEU A 191 -11.55 -5.25 1.45
CA LEU A 191 -11.07 -4.09 0.68
C LEU A 191 -12.14 -3.00 0.58
N GLN A 192 -13.37 -3.38 0.23
CA GLN A 192 -14.52 -2.47 0.13
C GLN A 192 -14.86 -1.84 1.49
N GLU A 193 -14.86 -2.63 2.56
CA GLU A 193 -15.13 -2.16 3.91
C GLU A 193 -14.03 -1.20 4.38
N THR A 194 -12.76 -1.46 4.07
CA THR A 194 -11.67 -0.53 4.37
C THR A 194 -11.89 0.81 3.67
N ALA A 195 -12.18 0.80 2.36
CA ALA A 195 -12.45 2.02 1.60
C ALA A 195 -13.66 2.80 2.14
N TRP A 196 -14.76 2.09 2.42
CA TRP A 196 -15.98 2.68 3.00
C TRP A 196 -15.72 3.29 4.39
N ARG A 197 -14.95 2.62 5.24
CA ARG A 197 -14.58 3.14 6.57
C ARG A 197 -13.76 4.42 6.49
N VAL A 198 -12.80 4.47 5.57
CA VAL A 198 -12.02 5.70 5.32
C VAL A 198 -12.94 6.83 4.85
N GLN A 199 -13.80 6.57 3.87
CA GLN A 199 -14.76 7.58 3.40
C GLN A 199 -15.72 8.05 4.49
N LEU A 200 -16.23 7.13 5.32
CA LEU A 200 -17.11 7.46 6.44
C LEU A 200 -16.42 8.39 7.44
N MET A 201 -15.22 8.02 7.90
CA MET A 201 -14.48 8.81 8.90
C MET A 201 -13.97 10.13 8.34
N GLN A 202 -13.71 10.20 7.03
CA GLN A 202 -13.18 11.38 6.36
C GLN A 202 -14.28 12.38 5.99
N ASN A 203 -15.39 11.93 5.42
CA ASN A 203 -16.40 12.81 4.81
C ASN A 203 -17.70 12.88 5.62
N TRP A 204 -17.96 11.90 6.48
CA TRP A 204 -19.23 11.79 7.22
C TRP A 204 -19.03 11.40 8.70
N PRO A 205 -18.07 12.01 9.43
CA PRO A 205 -17.77 11.61 10.81
C PRO A 205 -18.95 11.81 11.77
N ASP A 206 -19.89 12.72 11.46
CA ASP A 206 -21.11 12.94 12.25
C ASP A 206 -22.09 11.74 12.22
N VAL A 207 -21.92 10.84 11.24
CA VAL A 207 -22.74 9.62 11.13
C VAL A 207 -22.19 8.50 12.01
N VAL A 208 -20.90 8.54 12.36
CA VAL A 208 -20.20 7.48 13.12
C VAL A 208 -20.88 7.17 14.47
N PRO A 209 -21.34 8.14 15.29
CA PRO A 209 -22.02 7.84 16.56
C PRO A 209 -23.32 7.05 16.39
N ARG A 210 -23.94 7.10 15.20
CA ARG A 210 -25.13 6.31 14.87
C ARG A 210 -24.80 4.84 14.60
N ILE A 211 -23.54 4.53 14.33
CA ILE A 211 -23.05 3.19 13.96
C ILE A 211 -22.19 2.59 15.09
N VAL A 212 -21.46 3.44 15.82
CA VAL A 212 -20.50 3.07 16.86
C VAL A 212 -20.93 3.68 18.19
N ARG A 213 -21.44 2.85 19.10
CA ARG A 213 -22.13 3.29 20.33
C ARG A 213 -21.28 4.14 21.28
N PHE A 214 -19.96 4.01 21.24
CA PHE A 214 -19.02 4.70 22.12
C PHE A 214 -18.30 5.86 21.44
N ALA A 215 -18.57 6.12 20.16
CA ALA A 215 -18.17 7.36 19.52
C ALA A 215 -19.08 8.47 20.05
N GLN A 216 -18.51 9.51 20.67
CA GLN A 216 -19.31 10.54 21.33
C GLN A 216 -19.70 11.63 20.34
N LYS A 217 -18.72 12.46 19.93
CA LYS A 217 -18.85 13.47 18.87
C LYS A 217 -17.47 13.70 18.23
N PRO A 218 -17.39 14.10 16.95
CA PRO A 218 -16.14 14.60 16.38
C PRO A 218 -15.56 15.73 17.26
N PRO A 219 -14.23 15.94 17.29
CA PRO A 219 -13.33 15.68 16.16
C PRO A 219 -12.34 14.52 16.35
N PHE A 220 -12.38 13.78 17.46
CA PHE A 220 -11.25 12.91 17.85
C PHE A 220 -11.03 11.72 16.90
N TYR A 221 -12.10 11.04 16.49
CA TYR A 221 -12.03 9.92 15.54
C TYR A 221 -12.14 10.36 14.07
N ALA A 222 -12.51 11.61 13.82
CA ALA A 222 -12.69 12.13 12.46
C ALA A 222 -11.34 12.18 11.74
N ASN A 223 -11.32 11.69 10.49
CA ASN A 223 -10.11 11.43 9.72
C ASN A 223 -9.12 10.45 10.38
N SER A 224 -9.64 9.44 11.10
CA SER A 224 -8.82 8.31 11.57
C SER A 224 -7.91 7.78 10.48
N ASP A 225 -6.66 7.48 10.87
CA ASP A 225 -5.63 7.02 9.95
C ASP A 225 -6.03 5.72 9.24
N ASP A 226 -5.73 5.60 7.93
CA ASP A 226 -6.16 4.48 7.10
C ASP A 226 -5.56 3.14 7.54
N GLN A 227 -4.39 3.14 8.20
CA GLN A 227 -3.83 1.97 8.87
C GLN A 227 -4.71 1.47 10.00
N THR A 228 -5.26 2.39 10.78
CA THR A 228 -6.14 2.03 11.90
C THR A 228 -7.43 1.42 11.37
N LEU A 229 -8.00 2.00 10.31
CA LEU A 229 -9.24 1.54 9.69
C LEU A 229 -9.08 0.20 8.95
N LEU A 230 -7.93 -0.02 8.29
CA LEU A 230 -7.55 -1.32 7.72
C LEU A 230 -7.47 -2.38 8.82
N ASN A 231 -6.83 -2.08 9.95
CA ASN A 231 -6.69 -3.02 11.04
C ASN A 231 -8.05 -3.39 11.66
N ASP A 232 -8.93 -2.41 11.88
CA ASP A 232 -10.30 -2.69 12.34
C ASP A 232 -11.08 -3.56 11.33
N ALA A 233 -10.90 -3.36 10.02
CA ALA A 233 -11.54 -4.17 8.97
C ALA A 233 -11.02 -5.61 8.95
N ILE A 234 -9.70 -5.81 9.07
CA ILE A 234 -9.06 -7.13 9.18
C ILE A 234 -9.60 -7.87 10.42
N ILE A 235 -9.60 -7.21 11.59
CA ILE A 235 -10.12 -7.80 12.83
C ILE A 235 -11.59 -8.17 12.65
N SER A 236 -12.38 -7.29 12.04
CA SER A 236 -13.81 -7.52 11.80
C SER A 236 -14.07 -8.77 10.99
N ALA A 237 -13.33 -8.96 9.90
CA ALA A 237 -13.47 -10.12 9.02
C ALA A 237 -13.01 -11.41 9.69
N VAL A 238 -11.85 -11.39 10.34
CA VAL A 238 -11.26 -12.61 10.93
C VAL A 238 -12.03 -13.06 12.17
N VAL A 239 -12.48 -12.13 13.02
CA VAL A 239 -13.26 -12.45 14.23
C VAL A 239 -14.74 -12.66 13.91
N ARG A 240 -15.20 -12.25 12.72
CA ARG A 240 -16.62 -12.21 12.30
C ARG A 240 -17.47 -11.35 13.22
N ASN A 241 -16.93 -10.22 13.65
CA ASN A 241 -17.63 -9.23 14.46
C ASN A 241 -17.16 -7.83 14.08
N ARG A 242 -18.08 -6.99 13.58
CA ARG A 242 -17.74 -5.66 13.13
C ARG A 242 -17.23 -4.79 14.29
N THR A 243 -16.03 -4.23 14.15
CA THR A 243 -15.38 -3.41 15.18
C THR A 243 -14.86 -2.10 14.62
N PHE A 244 -14.83 -1.06 15.45
CA PHE A 244 -14.22 0.25 15.18
C PHE A 244 -13.35 0.71 16.35
N LEU A 245 -12.99 -0.21 17.27
CA LEU A 245 -12.38 0.13 18.55
C LEU A 245 -11.07 0.91 18.39
N GLY A 246 -10.23 0.52 17.41
CA GLY A 246 -8.99 1.20 17.12
C GLY A 246 -9.22 2.61 16.57
N SER A 247 -10.17 2.76 15.64
CA SER A 247 -10.46 4.03 14.96
C SER A 247 -11.36 4.98 15.75
N THR A 248 -11.98 4.55 16.85
CA THR A 248 -12.87 5.43 17.63
C THR A 248 -12.51 5.43 19.10
N ALA A 249 -12.74 4.33 19.83
CA ALA A 249 -12.55 4.29 21.28
C ALA A 249 -11.15 4.71 21.74
N ARG A 250 -10.09 4.32 21.01
CA ARG A 250 -8.71 4.75 21.33
C ARG A 250 -8.48 6.25 21.16
N TYR A 251 -9.14 6.87 20.20
CA TYR A 251 -9.04 8.32 19.96
C TYR A 251 -9.86 9.12 20.99
N GLU A 252 -10.98 8.57 21.46
CA GLU A 252 -11.82 9.12 22.53
C GLU A 252 -11.18 8.95 23.92
N ALA A 253 -10.37 7.91 24.12
CA ALA A 253 -9.63 7.70 25.36
C ALA A 253 -8.48 8.69 25.54
N LYS A 254 -7.95 8.73 26.77
CA LYS A 254 -6.77 9.54 27.11
C LYS A 254 -5.59 9.18 26.22
N ASN A 255 -5.13 10.13 25.44
CA ASN A 255 -3.97 9.98 24.59
C ASN A 255 -3.27 11.33 24.39
N ARG A 256 -2.19 11.35 23.61
CA ARG A 256 -1.43 12.58 23.32
C ARG A 256 -2.30 13.72 22.74
N TYR A 257 -3.33 13.35 21.99
CA TYR A 257 -4.21 14.26 21.25
C TYR A 257 -5.52 14.56 21.99
N ASN A 258 -5.90 13.69 22.93
CA ASN A 258 -7.02 13.88 23.84
C ASN A 258 -6.55 13.68 25.30
N PRO A 259 -5.80 14.63 25.89
CA PRO A 259 -5.25 14.47 27.23
C PRO A 259 -6.32 14.47 28.34
N GLY A 260 -7.52 14.99 28.05
CA GLY A 260 -8.67 15.01 28.96
C GLY A 260 -9.59 13.80 28.85
N GLY A 261 -9.31 12.86 27.95
CA GLY A 261 -10.10 11.65 27.79
C GLY A 261 -9.99 10.70 29.00
N PRO A 262 -10.91 9.73 29.13
CA PRO A 262 -10.85 8.69 30.16
C PRO A 262 -9.68 7.72 29.92
N ASP A 263 -9.09 7.18 30.98
CA ASP A 263 -7.95 6.25 30.86
C ASP A 263 -8.38 4.97 30.11
N TRP A 264 -7.65 4.60 29.05
CA TRP A 264 -7.98 3.43 28.21
C TRP A 264 -8.27 2.16 29.02
N GLY A 265 -7.45 1.87 30.04
CA GLY A 265 -7.60 0.66 30.86
C GLY A 265 -8.91 0.58 31.66
N SER A 266 -9.56 1.72 31.90
CA SER A 266 -10.83 1.82 32.62
C SER A 266 -12.06 1.58 31.74
N LEU A 267 -11.91 1.72 30.42
CA LEU A 267 -13.01 1.62 29.46
C LEU A 267 -13.41 0.16 29.17
N PRO A 268 -14.72 -0.16 29.07
CA PRO A 268 -15.20 -1.45 28.59
C PRO A 268 -14.60 -1.84 27.23
N GLU A 269 -14.43 -0.86 26.34
CA GLU A 269 -13.88 -0.98 25.00
C GLU A 269 -12.45 -1.57 25.01
N SER A 270 -11.66 -1.30 26.06
CA SER A 270 -10.33 -1.90 26.23
C SER A 270 -10.38 -3.39 26.56
N LYS A 271 -11.39 -3.83 27.30
CA LYS A 271 -11.62 -5.26 27.54
C LYS A 271 -12.10 -5.94 26.25
N GLU A 272 -12.96 -5.27 25.49
CA GLU A 272 -13.43 -5.77 24.20
C GLU A 272 -12.30 -5.89 23.18
N GLU A 273 -11.46 -4.86 23.02
CA GLU A 273 -10.31 -4.88 22.11
C GLU A 273 -9.40 -6.07 22.44
N ARG A 274 -9.04 -6.26 23.71
CA ARG A 274 -8.24 -7.40 24.16
C ARG A 274 -8.89 -8.74 23.83
N SER A 275 -10.20 -8.86 23.99
CA SER A 275 -10.97 -10.07 23.64
C SER A 275 -10.92 -10.34 22.14
N GLN A 276 -11.14 -9.32 21.31
CA GLN A 276 -11.09 -9.45 19.85
C GLN A 276 -9.68 -9.81 19.36
N HIS A 277 -8.63 -9.17 19.90
CA HIS A 277 -7.24 -9.53 19.57
C HIS A 277 -6.89 -10.97 20.00
N ARG A 278 -7.35 -11.43 21.17
CA ARG A 278 -7.17 -12.84 21.55
C ARG A 278 -7.83 -13.79 20.54
N LYS A 279 -9.07 -13.50 20.12
CA LYS A 279 -9.77 -14.30 19.09
C LYS A 279 -9.03 -14.28 17.75
N LEU A 280 -8.55 -13.11 17.34
CA LEU A 280 -7.75 -12.92 16.13
C LEU A 280 -6.50 -13.82 16.16
N TYR A 281 -5.69 -13.71 17.22
CA TYR A 281 -4.44 -14.47 17.34
C TYR A 281 -4.66 -15.96 17.59
N HIS A 282 -5.78 -16.36 18.20
CA HIS A 282 -6.15 -17.77 18.31
C HIS A 282 -6.49 -18.42 16.96
N ARG A 283 -6.97 -17.63 15.99
CA ARG A 283 -7.23 -18.09 14.61
C ARG A 283 -6.01 -18.00 13.70
N MET A 284 -4.94 -17.35 14.15
CA MET A 284 -3.73 -17.16 13.36
C MET A 284 -3.07 -18.50 13.04
N ARG A 285 -2.76 -18.70 11.76
CA ARG A 285 -1.89 -19.77 11.28
C ARG A 285 -0.58 -19.17 10.81
N HIS A 286 0.39 -20.03 10.54
CA HIS A 286 1.66 -19.62 9.97
C HIS A 286 1.95 -20.40 8.70
N SER A 287 2.62 -19.71 7.79
CA SER A 287 3.18 -20.32 6.59
C SER A 287 4.56 -19.70 6.37
N SER A 288 5.33 -20.28 5.46
CA SER A 288 6.65 -19.78 5.12
C SER A 288 6.84 -19.76 3.61
N VAL A 289 7.64 -18.82 3.13
CA VAL A 289 8.03 -18.71 1.73
C VAL A 289 9.54 -18.56 1.65
N ARG A 290 10.14 -19.13 0.61
CA ARG A 290 11.58 -19.03 0.35
C ARG A 290 11.88 -17.68 -0.29
N VAL A 291 12.81 -16.92 0.31
CA VAL A 291 13.15 -15.57 -0.15
C VAL A 291 14.39 -15.62 -1.06
N PRO A 292 14.27 -15.31 -2.37
CA PRO A 292 15.35 -15.53 -3.32
C PRO A 292 16.50 -14.53 -3.19
N TRP A 293 16.29 -13.42 -2.47
CA TRP A 293 17.29 -12.38 -2.26
C TRP A 293 17.98 -12.44 -0.90
N GLU A 294 17.65 -13.39 -0.02
CA GLU A 294 18.47 -13.62 1.18
C GLU A 294 19.70 -14.48 0.84
N GLU A 295 20.86 -14.13 1.40
CA GLU A 295 22.10 -14.90 1.23
C GLU A 295 21.87 -16.38 1.56
N GLY A 296 22.28 -17.26 0.63
CA GLY A 296 22.09 -18.70 0.74
C GLY A 296 20.79 -19.24 0.13
N GLY A 297 19.83 -18.41 -0.31
CA GLY A 297 18.69 -18.78 -1.15
C GLY A 297 17.70 -19.81 -0.58
N GLU A 298 18.00 -20.44 0.55
CA GLU A 298 17.22 -21.52 1.16
C GLU A 298 16.42 -21.06 2.38
N LYS A 299 16.67 -19.85 2.89
CA LYS A 299 16.05 -19.36 4.12
C LYS A 299 14.54 -19.15 3.91
N LEU A 300 13.77 -19.89 4.69
CA LEU A 300 12.33 -19.76 4.77
C LEU A 300 11.99 -18.58 5.69
N THR A 301 11.23 -17.62 5.15
CA THR A 301 10.69 -16.51 5.93
C THR A 301 9.24 -16.81 6.29
N ARG A 302 8.98 -16.83 7.60
CA ARG A 302 7.65 -17.08 8.16
C ARG A 302 6.78 -15.83 8.07
N TYR A 303 5.50 -16.04 7.78
CA TYR A 303 4.46 -15.00 7.82
C TYR A 303 3.21 -15.53 8.55
N SER A 304 2.34 -14.62 8.94
CA SER A 304 1.09 -14.94 9.64
C SER A 304 -0.08 -14.97 8.67
N LEU A 305 -0.98 -15.93 8.84
CA LEU A 305 -2.21 -16.11 8.07
C LEU A 305 -3.40 -15.93 9.00
N PHE A 306 -4.33 -15.06 8.63
CA PHE A 306 -5.57 -14.83 9.35
C PHE A 306 -6.75 -15.26 8.48
N PRO A 307 -7.40 -16.40 8.77
CA PRO A 307 -8.43 -16.95 7.91
C PRO A 307 -9.67 -16.05 7.89
N ILE A 308 -10.17 -15.77 6.69
CA ILE A 308 -11.40 -15.01 6.45
C ILE A 308 -12.49 -15.89 5.82
N SER A 309 -12.09 -16.95 5.10
CA SER A 309 -12.97 -18.02 4.60
C SER A 309 -12.27 -19.37 4.78
N GLU A 310 -12.88 -20.45 4.28
CA GLU A 310 -12.28 -21.80 4.33
C GLU A 310 -11.00 -21.90 3.50
N ASN A 311 -10.95 -21.18 2.38
CA ASN A 311 -9.89 -21.28 1.37
C ASN A 311 -9.11 -19.97 1.17
N ASP A 312 -9.37 -18.95 2.00
CA ASP A 312 -8.73 -17.64 1.87
C ASP A 312 -8.37 -17.03 3.23
N SER A 313 -7.28 -16.26 3.23
CA SER A 313 -6.71 -15.62 4.40
C SER A 313 -6.17 -14.24 4.06
N ILE A 314 -6.03 -13.42 5.09
CA ILE A 314 -5.22 -12.21 5.05
C ILE A 314 -3.84 -12.58 5.60
N ALA A 315 -2.80 -12.37 4.80
CA ALA A 315 -1.43 -12.58 5.23
C ALA A 315 -0.84 -11.29 5.80
N LEU A 316 -0.19 -11.39 6.96
CA LEU A 316 0.71 -10.36 7.47
C LEU A 316 2.15 -10.83 7.27
N ALA A 317 2.81 -10.23 6.29
CA ALA A 317 4.15 -10.58 5.87
C ALA A 317 5.17 -9.63 6.51
N PRO A 318 6.33 -10.13 6.97
CA PRO A 318 7.41 -9.26 7.40
C PRO A 318 7.91 -8.43 6.22
N ARG A 319 8.52 -7.29 6.55
CA ARG A 319 9.12 -6.35 5.60
C ARG A 319 10.00 -7.00 4.53
N THR A 320 10.77 -8.00 4.92
CA THR A 320 11.71 -8.71 4.03
C THR A 320 11.02 -9.32 2.81
N LEU A 321 9.74 -9.71 2.90
CA LEU A 321 8.96 -10.26 1.78
C LEU A 321 8.49 -9.22 0.77
N PHE A 322 8.47 -7.94 1.14
CA PHE A 322 8.13 -6.83 0.25
C PHE A 322 9.37 -6.22 -0.42
N ALA A 323 10.56 -6.82 -0.22
CA ALA A 323 11.76 -6.55 -1.02
C ALA A 323 12.19 -5.07 -1.10
N HIS A 324 11.95 -4.33 -0.01
CA HIS A 324 12.31 -2.93 0.10
C HIS A 324 13.32 -2.70 1.24
N LEU A 325 14.28 -1.81 1.00
CA LEU A 325 15.42 -1.63 1.89
C LEU A 325 14.98 -1.23 3.30
N PRO A 326 15.45 -1.92 4.36
CA PRO A 326 15.27 -1.48 5.74
C PRO A 326 15.94 -0.14 5.98
N TYR A 327 15.17 0.81 6.50
CA TYR A 327 15.70 2.07 6.99
C TYR A 327 16.43 1.90 8.33
N ALA A 328 15.86 1.04 9.19
CA ALA A 328 16.48 0.46 10.37
C ALA A 328 15.88 -0.95 10.59
N PRO A 329 16.57 -1.88 11.27
CA PRO A 329 16.12 -3.26 11.43
C PRO A 329 14.76 -3.43 12.14
N GLN A 330 14.29 -2.40 12.86
CA GLN A 330 13.10 -2.49 13.75
C GLN A 330 12.01 -1.45 13.50
N SER A 331 12.06 -0.63 12.44
CA SER A 331 11.06 0.44 12.23
C SER A 331 10.36 0.35 10.88
N ALA A 332 9.03 0.23 10.93
CA ALA A 332 8.15 0.60 9.83
C ALA A 332 7.98 2.13 9.84
N ILE A 333 8.06 2.75 8.66
CA ILE A 333 7.76 4.18 8.50
C ILE A 333 6.29 4.30 8.15
N THR A 334 5.60 5.18 8.85
CA THR A 334 4.27 5.67 8.51
C THR A 334 4.43 6.96 7.71
N HIS A 335 3.42 7.37 6.92
CA HIS A 335 3.43 8.68 6.24
C HIS A 335 3.79 9.87 7.16
N LEU A 336 3.53 9.76 8.48
CA LEU A 336 3.90 10.74 9.51
C LEU A 336 5.42 10.85 9.78
N THR A 337 6.19 9.82 9.46
CA THR A 337 7.66 9.78 9.63
C THR A 337 8.42 10.06 8.34
N ALA A 338 7.76 10.23 7.19
CA ALA A 338 8.41 10.56 5.92
C ALA A 338 9.26 11.85 6.01
N ALA A 339 8.81 12.87 6.75
CA ALA A 339 9.59 14.10 6.98
C ALA A 339 10.75 13.91 7.97
N ARG A 340 10.58 13.10 9.03
CA ARG A 340 11.62 12.85 10.05
C ARG A 340 12.68 11.85 9.61
N GLY A 341 12.30 10.88 8.77
CA GLY A 341 13.18 9.89 8.16
C GLY A 341 13.75 10.34 6.81
N PHE A 342 13.34 11.50 6.29
CA PHE A 342 13.73 11.99 4.96
C PHE A 342 15.25 11.93 4.73
N ASN A 343 16.03 12.58 5.61
CA ASN A 343 17.49 12.65 5.48
C ASN A 343 18.15 11.27 5.39
N ALA A 344 17.58 10.31 6.09
CA ALA A 344 18.22 9.04 6.24
C ALA A 344 17.70 8.05 5.17
N LYS A 345 16.53 8.31 4.57
CA LYS A 345 16.15 7.78 3.24
C LYS A 345 17.08 8.31 2.15
N VAL A 346 17.37 9.61 2.15
CA VAL A 346 18.36 10.21 1.24
C VAL A 346 19.72 9.51 1.39
N GLN A 347 20.15 9.21 2.62
CA GLN A 347 21.41 8.48 2.84
C GLN A 347 21.39 7.06 2.26
N VAL A 348 20.31 6.29 2.45
CA VAL A 348 20.17 4.95 1.83
C VAL A 348 20.19 5.05 0.31
N LEU A 349 19.39 5.96 -0.25
CA LEU A 349 19.33 6.19 -1.69
C LEU A 349 20.68 6.63 -2.26
N ARG A 350 21.44 7.48 -1.56
CA ARG A 350 22.80 7.87 -1.95
C ARG A 350 23.75 6.68 -1.90
N ARG A 351 23.66 5.84 -0.85
CA ARG A 351 24.51 4.65 -0.69
C ARG A 351 24.36 3.66 -1.83
N ILE A 352 23.12 3.45 -2.30
CA ILE A 352 22.84 2.56 -3.44
C ILE A 352 22.90 3.29 -4.80
N GLY A 353 23.36 4.55 -4.81
CA GLY A 353 23.42 5.38 -6.00
C GLY A 353 22.07 5.67 -6.65
N ALA A 354 20.95 5.47 -5.95
CA ALA A 354 19.57 5.71 -6.42
C ALA A 354 19.04 7.12 -6.12
N TRP A 355 19.78 7.94 -5.38
CA TRP A 355 19.36 9.30 -5.06
C TRP A 355 19.39 10.18 -6.31
N ASN A 356 18.22 10.46 -6.89
CA ASN A 356 18.08 11.30 -8.07
C ASN A 356 16.94 12.32 -7.91
N PRO A 357 17.11 13.36 -7.07
CA PRO A 357 16.07 14.32 -6.77
C PRO A 357 15.70 15.23 -7.96
N LYS A 358 16.57 15.31 -8.97
CA LYS A 358 16.40 16.18 -10.16
C LYS A 358 16.05 15.41 -11.44
N GLY A 359 15.86 14.10 -11.37
CA GLY A 359 15.28 13.26 -12.43
C GLY A 359 16.01 13.23 -13.79
N LYS A 360 17.22 13.75 -13.92
CA LYS A 360 17.98 13.58 -15.17
C LYS A 360 18.69 12.23 -15.14
N GLN A 361 18.03 11.20 -15.67
CA GLN A 361 18.71 10.16 -16.44
C GLN A 361 17.77 9.62 -17.52
N SER A 362 18.09 10.05 -18.73
CA SER A 362 17.79 9.43 -20.02
C SER A 362 17.86 7.90 -19.95
N GLY A 363 17.07 7.24 -20.80
CA GLY A 363 17.02 5.79 -20.96
C GLY A 363 18.37 5.11 -20.67
N LEU A 364 18.41 4.36 -19.58
CA LEU A 364 19.35 3.25 -19.52
C LEU A 364 18.74 2.18 -20.43
N PRO A 365 19.48 1.69 -21.45
CA PRO A 365 19.00 0.58 -22.24
C PRO A 365 18.73 -0.60 -21.30
N ALA A 366 17.73 -1.40 -21.63
CA ALA A 366 17.37 -2.64 -20.97
C ALA A 366 18.48 -3.73 -21.06
N GLU A 367 19.74 -3.35 -21.30
CA GLU A 367 20.89 -4.21 -21.52
C GLU A 367 22.01 -3.90 -20.52
N ARG A 368 21.75 -4.16 -19.24
CA ARG A 368 22.70 -4.90 -18.40
C ARG A 368 21.87 -5.81 -17.52
N GLY A 369 21.58 -6.98 -18.08
CA GLY A 369 21.16 -8.11 -17.28
C GLY A 369 22.10 -8.22 -16.08
N TYR A 370 21.51 -8.32 -14.90
CA TYR A 370 22.18 -8.81 -13.72
C TYR A 370 22.85 -10.13 -14.15
N MET A 371 24.18 -10.11 -14.34
CA MET A 371 24.89 -11.35 -14.60
C MET A 371 24.77 -12.17 -13.31
N PRO A 372 24.19 -13.39 -13.35
CA PRO A 372 24.39 -14.30 -12.25
C PRO A 372 25.91 -14.49 -12.14
N ALA A 373 26.43 -14.39 -10.92
CA ALA A 373 27.82 -14.70 -10.63
C ALA A 373 28.17 -16.01 -11.34
N ALA A 374 29.15 -15.93 -12.24
CA ALA A 374 29.62 -17.07 -12.99
C ALA A 374 29.92 -18.21 -12.01
N THR A 375 29.21 -19.31 -12.18
CA THR A 375 29.62 -20.61 -11.67
C THR A 375 31.02 -20.87 -12.20
N ASN A 376 32.02 -20.75 -11.33
CA ASN A 376 33.35 -21.22 -11.63
C ASN A 376 33.27 -22.74 -11.82
N VAL A 377 33.20 -23.13 -13.08
CA VAL A 377 33.47 -24.47 -13.55
C VAL A 377 34.87 -24.83 -13.10
N LEU A 378 34.95 -25.82 -12.21
CA LEU A 378 36.14 -26.61 -11.93
C LEU A 378 36.79 -27.03 -13.26
N LYS A 379 37.92 -26.41 -13.60
CA LYS A 379 38.91 -27.01 -14.50
C LYS A 379 40.03 -27.59 -13.66
N ALA A 380 40.07 -28.92 -13.66
CA ALA A 380 41.26 -29.69 -13.35
C ALA A 380 42.43 -29.26 -14.24
N GLY A 381 43.64 -29.24 -13.67
CA GLY A 381 44.88 -28.95 -14.38
C GLY A 381 46.05 -28.93 -13.41
N GLY A 382 46.87 -29.98 -13.43
CA GLY A 382 47.88 -30.27 -12.42
C GLY A 382 49.12 -29.36 -12.42
N GLY A 383 49.86 -29.45 -11.31
CA GLY A 383 51.24 -29.92 -11.36
C GLY A 383 52.38 -28.89 -11.40
N ARG A 384 53.26 -29.05 -10.41
CA ARG A 384 54.71 -28.78 -10.32
C ARG A 384 55.20 -27.35 -10.03
N GLY A 385 55.96 -27.28 -8.93
CA GLY A 385 57.36 -26.85 -8.99
C GLY A 385 57.71 -25.59 -8.19
N GLY A 386 58.51 -25.75 -7.13
CA GLY A 386 59.12 -24.68 -6.35
C GLY A 386 59.20 -25.01 -4.88
#